data_AF-A0A1H8B8H7-F1
#
_entry.id   AF-A0A1H8B8H7-F1
#
_cell.length_a   1.000
_cell.length_b   1.000
_cell.length_c   1.000
_cell.angle_alpha   90.00
_cell.angle_beta   90.00
_cell.angle_gamma   90.00
#
_symmetry.space_group_name_H-M   'P 1'
#
loop_
_entity.id
_entity.type
_entity.pdbx_description
1 polymer ?
#
loop_
_entity_poly.entity_id
_entity_poly.type
_entity_poly.pdbx_seq_one_letter_code
_entity_poly.pdbx_strand_id
1 'polypeptide(L)' 'MSLSGSRRFGELYKGIQGIALKVLSRHLKEVEADGIINRKVYAEVPPKVEYTLTKKGMSLNDVMQLFIEW' A
#
# COMPACT_ATOMS: atom_id res chain seq x y z
N MET A 1 3.37 10.96 7.04
CA MET A 1 3.22 9.53 7.41
C MET A 1 4.00 8.71 6.40
N SER A 2 5.25 8.33 6.69
CA SER A 2 6.07 7.60 5.72
C SER A 2 5.61 6.14 5.61
N LEU A 3 5.29 5.68 4.41
CA LEU A 3 5.00 4.26 4.09
C LEU A 3 6.28 3.40 4.09
N SER A 4 7.19 3.66 5.04
CA SER A 4 8.46 2.94 5.18
C SER A 4 8.22 1.58 5.82
N GLY A 5 7.82 0.58 5.03
CA GLY A 5 7.72 -0.81 5.49
C GLY A 5 6.63 -1.63 4.81
N SER A 6 6.68 -2.95 5.00
CA SER A 6 5.65 -3.87 4.56
C SER A 6 4.41 -3.77 5.45
N ARG A 7 3.23 -3.61 4.85
CA ARG A 7 1.94 -3.53 5.57
C ARG A 7 1.01 -4.65 5.12
N ARG A 8 0.25 -5.22 6.06
CA ARG A 8 -0.83 -6.16 5.75
C ARG A 8 -2.10 -5.41 5.34
N PHE A 9 -2.97 -6.09 4.58
CA PHE A 9 -4.28 -5.53 4.19
C PHE A 9 -5.06 -4.96 5.39
N GLY A 10 -5.11 -5.71 6.50
CA GLY A 10 -5.81 -5.28 7.70
C GLY A 10 -5.22 -4.04 8.37
N GLU A 11 -3.90 -3.84 8.29
CA GLU A 11 -3.26 -2.61 8.78
C GLU A 11 -3.60 -1.41 7.90
N LEU A 12 -3.58 -1.60 6.57
CA LEU A 12 -3.96 -0.58 5.61
C LEU A 12 -5.44 -0.18 5.78
N TYR A 13 -6.31 -1.16 5.98
CA TYR A 13 -7.73 -0.93 6.23
C TYR A 13 -7.97 -0.15 7.53
N LYS A 14 -7.28 -0.50 8.61
CA LYS A 14 -7.37 0.23 9.89
C LYS A 14 -6.81 1.66 9.80
N GLY A 15 -5.84 1.89 8.91
CA GLY A 15 -5.22 3.21 8.71
C GLY A 15 -6.10 4.21 7.97
N ILE A 16 -7.15 3.75 7.26
CA ILE A 16 -8.03 4.60 6.45
C ILE A 16 -9.45 4.49 7.02
N GLN A 17 -9.83 5.43 7.88
CA GLN A 17 -11.19 5.45 8.44
C GLN A 17 -12.24 5.68 7.33
N GLY A 18 -13.33 4.90 7.37
CA GLY A 18 -14.48 5.08 6.49
C GLY A 18 -14.36 4.46 5.09
N ILE A 19 -13.22 3.87 4.71
CA ILE A 19 -13.10 3.18 3.42
C ILE A 19 -13.85 1.86 3.43
N ALA A 20 -14.60 1.57 2.36
CA ALA A 20 -15.20 0.24 2.18
C ALA A 20 -14.12 -0.79 1.78
N LEU A 21 -14.20 -2.01 2.33
CA LEU A 21 -13.27 -3.12 2.03
C LEU A 21 -13.09 -3.37 0.52
N LYS A 22 -14.19 -3.35 -0.24
CA LYS A 22 -14.17 -3.55 -1.69
C LYS A 22 -13.42 -2.44 -2.41
N VAL A 23 -13.56 -1.19 -1.95
CA VAL A 23 -12.89 -0.02 -2.53
C VAL A 23 -11.39 -0.09 -2.24
N LEU A 24 -11.00 -0.40 -1.01
CA LEU A 24 -9.58 -0.58 -0.67
C LEU A 24 -8.93 -1.70 -1.49
N SER A 25 -9.60 -2.85 -1.60
CA SER A 25 -9.11 -3.98 -2.41
C SER A 25 -8.94 -3.60 -3.88
N ARG A 26 -9.90 -2.86 -4.44
CA ARG A 26 -9.83 -2.35 -5.80
C ARG A 26 -8.65 -1.39 -5.99
N HIS A 27 -8.51 -0.38 -5.14
CA HIS A 27 -7.41 0.58 -5.24
C HIS A 27 -6.04 -0.10 -5.09
N LEU A 28 -5.90 -1.07 -4.18
CA LEU A 28 -4.64 -1.81 -4.06
C LEU A 28 -4.28 -2.57 -5.34
N LYS A 29 -5.27 -3.15 -6.04
CA LYS A 29 -5.03 -3.79 -7.34
C LYS A 29 -4.65 -2.80 -8.44
N GLU A 30 -5.29 -1.64 -8.47
CA GLU A 30 -4.98 -0.58 -9.44
C GLU A 30 -3.55 -0.06 -9.24
N VAL A 31 -3.19 0.26 -7.99
CA VAL A 31 -1.85 0.73 -7.61
C VAL A 31 -0.77 -0.36 -7.80
N GLU A 32 -1.12 -1.63 -7.61
CA GLU A 32 -0.25 -2.77 -7.96
C GLU A 32 -0.03 -2.86 -9.47
N ALA A 33 -1.09 -2.74 -10.27
CA ALA A 33 -1.01 -2.76 -11.73
C ALA A 33 -0.18 -1.59 -12.30
N ASP A 34 -0.23 -0.43 -11.65
CA ASP A 34 0.60 0.73 -11.99
C ASP A 34 2.07 0.58 -11.58
N GLY A 35 2.41 -0.53 -10.89
CA GLY A 35 3.75 -0.83 -10.41
C GLY A 35 4.20 0.06 -9.26
N ILE A 36 3.27 0.65 -8.50
CA ILE A 36 3.55 1.52 -7.36
C ILE A 36 3.75 0.70 -6.08
N ILE A 37 2.99 -0.40 -5.93
CA ILE A 37 3.15 -1.35 -4.82
C ILE A 37 3.51 -2.74 -5.34
N ASN A 38 4.25 -3.49 -4.52
CA ASN A 38 4.54 -4.91 -4.70
C ASN A 38 3.77 -5.71 -3.66
N ARG A 39 3.01 -6.71 -4.12
CA ARG A 39 2.27 -7.66 -3.30
C ARG A 39 3.07 -8.95 -3.14
N LYS A 40 3.41 -9.31 -1.91
CA LYS A 40 4.12 -10.55 -1.60
C LYS A 40 3.25 -11.47 -0.77
N VAL A 41 3.06 -12.70 -1.27
CA VAL A 41 2.37 -13.77 -0.54
C VAL A 41 3.41 -14.65 0.13
N TYR A 42 3.25 -14.87 1.42
CA TYR A 42 4.06 -15.78 2.20
C TYR A 42 3.22 -17.02 2.50
N ALA A 43 3.69 -18.16 1.99
CA ALA A 43 3.09 -19.46 2.22
C ALA A 43 3.52 -20.04 3.59
N GLU A 44 3.30 -19.26 4.66
CA GLU A 44 3.42 -19.72 6.04
C GLU A 44 2.04 -20.12 6.59
N VAL A 45 1.98 -20.76 7.74
CA VAL A 45 0.71 -21.05 8.43
C VAL A 45 0.58 -20.10 9.62
N PRO A 46 -0.40 -19.18 9.63
CA PRO A 46 -1.41 -18.89 8.60
C PRO A 46 -0.86 -18.07 7.42
N PRO A 47 -1.42 -18.19 6.20
CA PRO A 47 -0.92 -17.50 5.01
C PRO A 47 -0.99 -15.99 5.19
N LYS A 48 0.07 -15.30 4.78
CA LYS A 48 0.22 -13.86 5.00
C LYS A 48 0.44 -13.14 3.68
N VAL A 49 -0.20 -11.98 3.53
CA VAL A 49 -0.03 -11.08 2.37
C VAL A 49 0.48 -9.74 2.87
N GLU A 50 1.58 -9.29 2.28
CA GLU A 50 2.15 -7.97 2.54
C GLU A 50 2.20 -7.11 1.28
N TYR A 51 2.00 -5.82 1.47
CA TYR A 51 2.13 -4.79 0.45
C TYR A 51 3.31 -3.89 0.81
N THR A 52 4.16 -3.62 -0.17
CA THR A 52 5.36 -2.79 -0.04
C THR A 52 5.39 -1.77 -1.17
N LEU A 53 5.91 -0.56 -0.95
CA LEU A 53 6.16 0.36 -2.05
C LEU A 53 7.29 -0.18 -2.94
N THR A 54 7.12 -0.05 -4.25
CA THR A 54 8.21 -0.26 -5.21
C THR A 54 9.13 0.96 -5.22
N LYS A 55 10.26 0.87 -5.95
CA LYS A 55 11.12 2.04 -6.21
C LYS A 55 10.34 3.21 -6.84
N LYS A 56 9.45 2.90 -7.79
CA LYS A 56 8.57 3.88 -8.43
C LYS A 56 7.58 4.48 -7.44
N GLY A 57 7.01 3.66 -6.55
CA GLY A 57 6.11 4.13 -5.51
C GLY A 57 6.80 5.02 -4.47
N MET A 58 8.05 4.71 -4.11
CA MET A 58 8.86 5.56 -3.23
C MET A 58 9.12 6.92 -3.87
N SER A 59 9.58 6.95 -5.13
CA SER A 59 9.81 8.23 -5.83
C SER A 59 8.54 9.07 -5.97
N LEU A 60 7.39 8.42 -6.21
CA LEU A 60 6.11 9.12 -6.28
C LEU A 60 5.70 9.68 -4.91
N ASN A 61 5.91 8.90 -3.84
CA ASN A 61 5.63 9.35 -2.48
C ASN A 61 6.48 10.59 -2.11
N ASP A 62 7.75 10.61 -2.49
CA ASP A 62 8.63 11.77 -2.23
C ASP A 62 8.12 13.02 -2.96
N VAL A 63 7.69 12.88 -4.21
CA VAL A 63 7.07 13.98 -4.97
C VAL A 63 5.75 14.42 -4.33
N MET A 64 4.90 13.49 -3.87
CA MET A 64 3.65 13.84 -3.20
C MET A 64 3.88 14.55 -1.86
N GLN A 65 4.96 14.24 -1.14
CA GLN A 65 5.30 14.95 0.10
C GLN A 65 5.61 16.43 -0.16
N LEU A 66 6.28 16.76 -1.27
CA LEU A 66 6.52 18.14 -1.66
C LEU A 66 5.22 18.93 -1.87
N PHE A 67 4.16 18.30 -2.36
CA PHE A 67 2.85 18.95 -2.53
C PHE A 67 2.07 19.13 -1.22
N ILE A 68 2.31 18.27 -0.23
CA ILE A 68 1.63 18.32 1.08
C ILE A 68 2.29 19.36 2.00
N GLU A 69 3.56 19.68 1.75
CA GLU A 69 4.33 20.67 2.53
C GLU A 69 4.03 22.13 2.13
N TRP A 70 3.28 22.33 1.04
CA TRP A 70 2.75 23.63 0.61
C TRP A 70 1.40 23.95 1.27
#